data_AF-A0A160V803-F1
#
_entry.id   AF-A0A160V803-F1
#
_cell.length_a   1.000
_cell.length_b   1.000
_cell.length_c   1.000
_cell.angle_alpha   90.00
_cell.angle_beta   90.00
_cell.angle_gamma   90.00
#
_symmetry.space_group_name_H-M   'P 1'
#
loop_
_entity.id
_entity.type
_entity.pdbx_description
1 polymer ?
#
loop_
_entity_poly.entity_id
_entity_poly.type
_entity_poly.pdbx_seq_one_letter_code
_entity_poly.pdbx_strand_id
1 'polypeptide(L)' 'MSDFHPKGEVSKAYNLWNEERGASKRAVIIIDKGGVVRFRELYEPGILPDPRDIFAVMEGLS' A
#
# COMPACT_ATOMS: atom_id res chain seq x y z
N MET A 1 7.47 -14.56 13.66
CA MET A 1 7.98 -15.18 12.42
C MET A 1 6.79 -15.31 11.50
N SER A 2 6.77 -14.61 10.36
CA SER A 2 5.64 -14.63 9.43
C SER A 2 6.17 -15.15 8.10
N ASP A 3 5.91 -16.44 7.84
CA ASP A 3 6.34 -17.13 6.62
C ASP A 3 5.45 -16.69 5.45
N PHE A 4 5.90 -15.67 4.72
CA PHE A 4 5.30 -15.27 3.46
C PHE A 4 6.19 -15.78 2.32
N HIS A 5 6.24 -17.08 2.06
CA HIS A 5 6.95 -17.61 0.89
C HIS A 5 5.97 -17.86 -0.26
N PRO A 6 6.16 -17.27 -1.44
CA PRO A 6 7.31 -16.46 -1.86
C PRO A 6 7.32 -15.04 -1.24
N LYS A 7 8.51 -14.61 -0.80
CA LYS A 7 8.68 -13.33 -0.09
C LYS A 7 8.27 -12.15 -0.97
N GLY A 8 7.35 -11.36 -0.42
CA GLY A 8 6.88 -10.14 -1.05
C GLY A 8 5.99 -10.36 -2.26
N GLU A 9 5.38 -11.54 -2.43
CA GLU A 9 4.48 -11.81 -3.57
C GLU A 9 3.43 -10.71 -3.76
N VAL A 10 2.72 -10.35 -2.68
CA VAL A 10 1.70 -9.30 -2.71
C VAL A 10 2.31 -7.95 -3.06
N SER A 11 3.39 -7.53 -2.41
CA SER A 11 4.01 -6.24 -2.70
C SER A 11 4.64 -6.18 -4.10
N LYS A 12 5.10 -7.29 -4.66
CA LYS A 12 5.53 -7.40 -6.06
C LYS A 12 4.35 -7.23 -7.00
N ALA A 13 3.22 -7.88 -6.74
CA ALA A 13 2.00 -7.76 -7.55
C ALA A 13 1.50 -6.30 -7.65
N TYR A 14 1.70 -5.50 -6.60
CA TYR A 14 1.34 -4.08 -6.56
C TYR A 14 2.48 -3.11 -6.95
N ASN A 15 3.61 -3.60 -7.46
CA ASN A 15 4.80 -2.79 -7.77
C ASN A 15 5.29 -1.94 -6.57
N LEU A 16 5.18 -2.51 -5.36
CA LEU A 16 5.58 -1.92 -4.08
C LEU A 16 6.82 -2.60 -3.48
N TRP A 17 7.36 -3.64 -4.08
CA TRP A 17 8.53 -4.32 -3.54
C TRP A 17 9.78 -3.44 -3.66
N ASN A 18 10.57 -3.38 -2.60
CA ASN A 18 11.90 -2.79 -2.59
C ASN A 18 12.91 -3.95 -2.59
N GLU A 19 13.57 -4.15 -3.73
CA GLU A 19 14.55 -5.23 -3.91
C GLU A 19 15.77 -5.06 -3.00
N GLU A 20 16.28 -3.82 -2.86
CA GLU A 20 17.47 -3.52 -2.05
C GLU A 20 17.24 -3.81 -0.56
N ARG A 21 16.05 -3.47 -0.05
CA ARG A 21 15.69 -3.66 1.35
C ARG A 21 15.03 -5.02 1.62
N GLY A 22 14.66 -5.76 0.59
CA GLY A 22 13.93 -7.01 0.70
C GLY A 22 12.62 -6.87 1.48
N ALA A 23 11.89 -5.77 1.29
CA ALA A 23 10.66 -5.42 1.99
C ALA A 23 9.72 -4.57 1.11
N SER A 24 8.46 -4.41 1.50
CA SER A 24 7.56 -3.46 0.81
C SER A 24 7.97 -2.01 1.08
N LYS A 25 7.89 -1.17 0.05
CA LYS A 25 7.79 0.28 0.17
C LYS A 25 6.55 0.63 1.00
N ARG A 26 6.60 1.76 1.71
CA ARG A 26 5.43 2.27 2.43
C ARG A 26 4.43 2.80 1.42
N ALA A 27 3.21 2.29 1.47
CA ALA A 27 2.13 2.72 0.60
C ALA A 27 0.77 2.52 1.26
N VAL A 28 -0.22 3.29 0.82
CA VAL A 28 -1.64 3.11 1.14
C VAL A 28 -2.36 2.79 -0.16
N ILE A 29 -3.16 1.74 -0.16
CA ILE A 29 -4.03 1.36 -1.28
C ILE A 29 -5.44 1.23 -0.74
N ILE A 30 -6.42 1.87 -1.39
CA ILE A 30 -7.84 1.71 -1.10
C ILE A 30 -8.48 0.95 -2.26
N ILE A 31 -9.13 -0.16 -1.93
CA ILE A 31 -9.80 -1.04 -2.88
C ILE A 31 -11.29 -1.07 -2.52
N ASP A 32 -12.16 -0.86 -3.50
CA ASP A 32 -13.60 -0.90 -3.28
C ASP A 32 -14.15 -2.34 -3.23
N LYS A 33 -15.47 -2.47 -3.00
CA LYS A 33 -16.15 -3.77 -2.93
C LYS A 33 -16.16 -4.54 -4.26
N GLY A 34 -15.94 -3.88 -5.40
CA GLY A 34 -15.79 -4.49 -6.70
C GLY A 34 -14.37 -4.98 -6.99
N GLY A 35 -13.42 -4.78 -6.05
CA GLY A 35 -12.02 -5.13 -6.24
C GLY A 35 -11.24 -4.09 -7.06
N VAL A 36 -11.79 -2.89 -7.26
CA VAL A 36 -11.14 -1.81 -8.02
C VAL A 36 -10.29 -0.95 -7.08
N VAL A 37 -9.03 -0.73 -7.45
CA VAL A 37 -8.16 0.24 -6.75
C VAL A 37 -8.69 1.65 -7.00
N ARG A 38 -9.15 2.32 -5.95
CA ARG A 38 -9.67 3.70 -5.99
C ARG A 38 -8.63 4.75 -5.61
N PHE A 39 -7.61 4.34 -4.88
CA PHE A 39 -6.52 5.20 -4.45
C PHE A 39 -5.25 4.38 -4.24
N ARG A 40 -4.11 4.99 -4.57
CA ARG A 40 -2.77 4.45 -4.31
C ARG A 40 -1.81 5.61 -4.08
N GLU A 41 -1.16 5.61 -2.93
CA GLU A 41 -0.10 6.58 -2.61
C GLU A 41 1.14 5.85 -2.09
N LEU A 42 2.30 6.23 -2.60
CA LEU A 42 3.61 5.77 -2.12
C LEU A 42 4.22 6.84 -1.21
N TYR A 43 4.87 6.40 -0.14
CA TYR A 43 5.54 7.29 0.79
C TYR A 43 7.04 7.05 0.77
N GLU A 44 7.79 8.13 0.61
CA GLU A 44 9.24 8.11 0.70
C GLU A 44 9.71 7.69 2.10
N PRO A 45 10.91 7.09 2.23
CA PRO A 45 11.47 6.74 3.53
C PRO A 45 11.49 7.93 4.49
N GLY A 46 10.95 7.73 5.71
CA GLY A 46 10.87 8.79 6.73
C GLY A 46 9.57 9.59 6.70
N ILE A 47 8.76 9.47 5.64
CA ILE A 47 7.43 10.07 5.57
C ILE A 47 6.40 9.04 6.04
N LEU A 48 5.48 9.47 6.91
CA LEU A 48 4.36 8.68 7.37
C LEU A 48 3.07 9.17 6.69
N PRO A 49 2.13 8.26 6.36
CA PRO A 49 0.79 8.67 5.98
C PRO A 49 0.11 9.42 7.13
N ASP A 50 -0.62 10.49 6.81
CA ASP A 50 -1.57 11.10 7.75
C ASP A 50 -2.91 10.35 7.63
N PRO A 51 -3.43 9.75 8.71
CA PRO A 51 -4.73 9.08 8.69
C PRO A 51 -5.87 9.99 8.22
N ARG A 52 -5.80 11.30 8.48
CA ARG A 52 -6.84 12.27 8.08
C ARG A 52 -6.96 12.35 6.56
N ASP A 53 -5.84 12.33 5.84
CA ASP A 53 -5.82 12.34 4.38
C ASP A 53 -6.45 11.06 3.83
N ILE A 54 -6.16 9.91 4.46
CA ILE A 54 -6.74 8.61 4.07
C ILE A 54 -8.26 8.63 4.27
N PHE A 55 -8.74 9.13 5.41
CA PHE A 55 -10.18 9.23 5.68
C PHE A 55 -10.88 10.17 4.69
N ALA A 56 -10.29 11.31 4.36
CA ALA A 56 -10.84 12.24 3.37
C ALA A 56 -10.99 11.58 1.99
N VAL A 57 -10.02 10.74 1.58
CA VAL A 57 -10.16 9.94 0.35
C VAL A 57 -11.31 8.94 0.46
N MET A 58 -11.46 8.25 1.59
CA MET A 58 -12.56 7.29 1.78
C MET A 58 -13.94 7.97 1.76
N GLU A 59 -14.08 9.15 2.37
CA GLU A 59 -15.32 9.93 2.35
C GLU A 59 -15.70 10.39 0.94
N GLY A 60 -14.71 10.78 0.12
CA GLY A 60 -14.92 11.14 -1.29
C GLY A 60 -15.30 9.97 -2.21
N LEU A 61 -15.19 8.73 -1.73
CA LEU A 61 -15.56 7.51 -2.48
C LEU A 61 -16.95 6.95 -2.08
N SER A 62 -17.63 7.59 -1.13
CA SER A 62 -18.97 7.20 -0.66
C SER A 62 -20.09 7.66 -1.58
#